data_AF-A0AAI9GJ28-F1
#
_entry.id   AF-A0AAI9GJ28-F1
#
_cell.length_a   1.000
_cell.length_b   1.000
_cell.length_c   1.000
_cell.angle_alpha   90.00
_cell.angle_beta   90.00
_cell.angle_gamma   90.00
#
_symmetry.space_group_name_H-M   'P 1'
#
loop_
_entity.id
_entity.type
_entity.pdbx_description
1 polymer ?
#
loop_
_entity_poly.entity_id
_entity_poly.type
_entity_poly.pdbx_seq_one_letter_code
_entity_poly.pdbx_strand_id
1 'polypeptide(L)'
;MRGGASDDDGLCAFLRGTEGGELIIPPAWKLLLSGSVRTRPEYTLRADVGYLLKQMALFSHQSIVAAGGKIFDITVKPGDSIEKIARHQGATVEVMLRLNPGADLSRLHAGQVLKCRRASIKRCITGWRAMEAETIAQRYGSDDPLYATKLRYAFEVIEKGKAAA
;
A
#
# COMPACT_ATOMS: atom_id res chain seq x y z
N MET A 1 25.06 -3.34 -14.03
CA MET A 1 24.58 -4.45 -14.87
C MET A 1 23.08 -4.30 -14.99
N ARG A 2 22.58 -4.08 -16.22
CA ARG A 2 21.16 -4.10 -16.58
C ARG A 2 20.79 -5.54 -16.93
N GLY A 3 19.72 -6.09 -16.38
CA GLY A 3 19.19 -7.40 -16.73
C GLY A 3 17.68 -7.40 -16.58
N GLY A 4 16.97 -7.96 -17.54
CA GLY A 4 15.55 -8.26 -17.47
C GLY A 4 14.60 -7.21 -18.05
N ALA A 5 14.03 -7.50 -19.22
CA ALA A 5 12.89 -6.74 -19.78
C ALA A 5 11.63 -6.78 -18.89
N SER A 6 11.60 -7.60 -17.82
CA SER A 6 10.58 -7.59 -16.76
C SER A 6 10.87 -6.58 -15.64
N ASP A 7 12.14 -6.26 -15.40
CA ASP A 7 12.55 -5.27 -14.38
C ASP A 7 12.22 -3.85 -14.82
N ASP A 8 12.32 -3.56 -16.13
CA ASP A 8 11.92 -2.26 -16.68
C ASP A 8 10.41 -2.04 -16.53
N ASP A 9 9.56 -3.09 -16.66
CA ASP A 9 8.11 -2.98 -16.47
C ASP A 9 7.72 -2.82 -14.99
N GLY A 10 8.32 -3.61 -14.08
CA GLY A 10 8.05 -3.55 -12.65
C GLY A 10 8.51 -2.25 -11.98
N LEU A 11 9.72 -1.77 -12.35
CA LEU A 11 10.24 -0.49 -11.89
C LEU A 11 9.48 0.68 -12.51
N CYS A 12 9.10 0.61 -13.79
CA CYS A 12 8.26 1.63 -14.41
C CYS A 12 6.86 1.69 -13.77
N ALA A 13 6.23 0.55 -13.46
CA ALA A 13 4.97 0.50 -12.74
C ALA A 13 5.08 1.15 -11.34
N PHE A 14 6.16 0.83 -10.62
CA PHE A 14 6.47 1.46 -9.33
C PHE A 14 6.62 2.98 -9.44
N LEU A 15 7.39 3.47 -10.41
CA LEU A 15 7.59 4.91 -10.64
C LEU A 15 6.31 5.62 -11.12
N ARG A 16 5.43 4.91 -11.84
CA ARG A 16 4.08 5.39 -12.20
C ARG A 16 3.14 5.41 -11.00
N GLY A 17 3.53 4.84 -9.85
CA GLY A 17 2.74 4.77 -8.63
C GLY A 17 1.52 3.87 -8.78
N THR A 18 1.67 2.78 -9.52
CA THR A 18 0.68 1.71 -9.58
C THR A 18 1.05 0.61 -8.59
N GLU A 19 0.08 -0.25 -8.23
CA GLU A 19 0.31 -1.44 -7.41
C GLU A 19 0.89 -1.19 -6.00
N GLY A 20 0.59 -0.04 -5.38
CA GLY A 20 1.05 0.27 -4.02
C GLY A 20 2.37 1.05 -3.96
N GLY A 21 3.02 1.33 -5.10
CA GLY A 21 4.20 2.19 -5.15
C GLY A 21 3.94 3.60 -4.59
N GLU A 22 2.71 4.09 -4.73
CA GLU A 22 2.25 5.37 -4.17
C GLU A 22 2.25 5.41 -2.63
N LEU A 23 2.27 4.26 -1.96
CA LEU A 23 2.34 4.15 -0.50
C LEU A 23 3.79 4.07 0.01
N ILE A 24 4.74 3.82 -0.90
CA ILE A 24 6.17 3.66 -0.59
C ILE A 24 6.91 4.98 -0.87
N ILE A 25 6.65 5.59 -2.03
CA ILE A 25 7.33 6.81 -2.44
C ILE A 25 6.48 8.04 -2.08
N PRO A 26 7.02 9.01 -1.32
CA PRO A 26 6.34 10.29 -1.12
C PRO A 26 6.05 11.01 -2.46
N PRO A 27 4.92 11.74 -2.58
CA PRO A 27 4.55 12.41 -3.84
C PRO A 27 5.65 13.32 -4.41
N ALA A 28 6.39 14.03 -3.56
CA ALA A 28 7.50 14.90 -3.97
C ALA A 28 8.65 14.14 -4.66
N TRP A 29 8.87 12.88 -4.29
CA TRP A 29 9.95 12.07 -4.84
C TRP A 29 9.55 11.41 -6.15
N LYS A 30 8.26 11.13 -6.37
CA LYS A 30 7.74 10.59 -7.63
C LYS A 30 8.16 11.46 -8.82
N LEU A 31 7.96 12.78 -8.70
CA LEU A 31 8.30 13.76 -9.75
C LEU A 31 9.80 13.77 -10.08
N LEU A 32 10.65 13.66 -9.06
CA LEU A 32 12.11 13.66 -9.22
C LEU A 32 12.64 12.38 -9.88
N LEU A 33 12.06 11.24 -9.53
CA LEU A 33 12.48 9.94 -10.04
C LEU A 33 12.00 9.72 -11.49
N SER A 34 10.81 10.18 -11.87
CA SER A 34 10.27 9.96 -13.22
C SER A 34 11.08 10.63 -14.35
N GLY A 35 11.82 11.72 -14.08
CA GLY A 35 12.54 12.49 -15.10
C GLY A 35 14.05 12.27 -15.15
N SER A 36 14.66 11.61 -14.16
CA SER A 36 16.13 11.65 -13.98
C SER A 36 16.78 10.35 -13.50
N VAL A 37 16.02 9.27 -13.29
CA VAL A 37 16.57 7.96 -12.84
C VAL A 37 17.62 7.39 -13.79
N ARG A 38 17.60 7.75 -15.07
CA ARG A 38 18.56 7.26 -16.09
C ARG A 38 19.84 8.07 -16.19
N THR A 39 19.88 9.29 -15.64
CA THR A 39 20.99 10.25 -15.83
C THR A 39 21.73 10.57 -14.54
N ARG A 40 21.19 10.18 -13.38
CA ARG A 40 21.73 10.48 -12.05
C ARG A 40 21.81 9.20 -11.20
N PRO A 41 23.02 8.66 -10.95
CA PRO A 41 23.21 7.41 -10.21
C PRO A 41 22.52 7.38 -8.84
N GLU A 42 22.46 8.53 -8.17
CA GLU A 42 21.80 8.69 -6.88
C GLU A 42 20.28 8.53 -6.94
N TYR A 43 19.66 8.73 -8.11
CA TYR A 43 18.23 8.48 -8.30
C TYR A 43 17.94 7.05 -8.68
N THR A 44 18.87 6.37 -9.36
CA THR A 44 18.82 4.93 -9.57
C THR A 44 18.80 4.20 -8.24
N LEU A 45 19.75 4.49 -7.34
CA LEU A 45 19.78 3.88 -6.00
C LEU A 45 18.50 4.11 -5.20
N ARG A 46 17.94 5.32 -5.23
CA ARG A 46 16.67 5.63 -4.54
C ARG A 46 15.50 4.88 -5.14
N ALA A 47 15.45 4.74 -6.46
CA ALA A 47 14.42 3.97 -7.14
C ALA A 47 14.53 2.49 -6.80
N ASP A 48 15.75 1.93 -6.78
CA ASP A 48 16.00 0.53 -6.42
C ASP A 48 15.60 0.23 -4.96
N VAL A 49 15.96 1.11 -4.02
CA VAL A 49 15.54 1.00 -2.62
C VAL A 49 14.01 1.07 -2.50
N GLY A 50 13.39 2.01 -3.21
CA GLY A 50 11.93 2.14 -3.21
C GLY A 50 11.24 0.89 -3.80
N TYR A 51 11.77 0.35 -4.89
CA TYR A 51 11.24 -0.85 -5.51
C TYR A 51 11.37 -2.07 -4.59
N LEU A 52 12.53 -2.23 -3.94
CA LEU A 52 12.71 -3.26 -2.92
C LEU A 52 11.67 -3.11 -1.79
N LEU A 53 11.47 -1.90 -1.28
CA LEU A 53 10.44 -1.65 -0.27
C LEU A 53 9.03 -2.04 -0.77
N LYS A 54 8.65 -1.71 -2.02
CA LYS A 54 7.38 -2.17 -2.61
C LYS A 54 7.28 -3.70 -2.58
N GLN A 55 8.33 -4.40 -2.99
CA GLN A 55 8.34 -5.88 -3.02
C GLN A 55 8.24 -6.51 -1.62
N MET A 56 8.72 -5.79 -0.61
CA MET A 56 8.71 -6.25 0.78
C MET A 56 7.46 -5.83 1.57
N ALA A 57 6.65 -4.90 1.04
CA ALA A 57 5.43 -4.46 1.68
C ALA A 57 4.29 -5.48 1.55
N LEU A 58 3.55 -5.68 2.63
CA LEU A 58 2.29 -6.40 2.64
C LEU A 58 1.15 -5.38 2.50
N PHE A 59 0.33 -5.54 1.48
CA PHE A 59 -0.78 -4.65 1.20
C PHE A 59 -2.12 -5.30 1.51
N SER A 60 -3.03 -4.52 2.10
CA SER A 60 -4.44 -4.88 2.24
C SER A 60 -5.34 -3.71 1.88
N HIS A 61 -6.58 -3.99 1.49
CA HIS A 61 -7.60 -2.97 1.33
C HIS A 61 -8.33 -2.81 2.65
N GLN A 62 -8.24 -1.63 3.25
CA GLN A 62 -8.89 -1.32 4.52
C GLN A 62 -9.89 -0.17 4.34
N SER A 63 -10.96 -0.20 5.13
CA SER A 63 -11.80 0.97 5.24
C SER A 63 -11.14 2.05 6.09
N ILE A 64 -10.73 3.14 5.44
CA ILE A 64 -10.13 4.29 6.10
C ILE A 64 -11.16 5.40 6.21
N VAL A 65 -11.39 5.83 7.45
CA VAL A 65 -12.26 6.97 7.77
C VAL A 65 -11.66 8.25 7.24
N ALA A 66 -12.47 9.11 6.64
CA ALA A 66 -12.02 10.42 6.17
C ALA A 66 -11.50 11.27 7.35
N ALA A 67 -10.38 11.96 7.16
CA ALA A 67 -9.85 12.88 8.17
C ALA A 67 -10.90 13.93 8.54
N GLY A 68 -11.18 14.07 9.85
CA GLY A 68 -12.24 14.96 10.34
C GLY A 68 -13.68 14.51 10.04
N GLY A 69 -13.88 13.27 9.57
CA GLY A 69 -15.20 12.73 9.26
C GLY A 69 -16.09 12.64 10.50
N LYS A 70 -17.10 13.52 10.60
CA LYS A 70 -18.13 13.46 11.63
C LYS A 70 -19.11 12.31 11.37
N ILE A 71 -19.69 11.77 12.43
CA ILE A 71 -20.82 10.86 12.33
C ILE A 71 -22.07 11.70 12.06
N PHE A 72 -22.90 11.28 11.12
CA PHE A 72 -24.18 11.90 10.77
C PHE A 72 -25.23 10.82 10.55
N ASP A 73 -26.49 11.21 10.68
CA ASP A 73 -27.61 10.28 10.56
C ASP A 73 -28.18 10.32 9.13
N ILE A 74 -28.60 9.16 8.63
CA ILE A 74 -29.26 8.98 7.34
C ILE A 74 -30.55 8.21 7.55
N THR A 75 -31.65 8.72 6.99
CA THR A 75 -32.93 8.04 6.97
C THR A 75 -33.04 7.16 5.72
N VAL A 76 -33.26 5.87 5.93
CA VAL A 76 -33.46 4.87 4.88
C VAL A 76 -34.74 5.18 4.09
N LYS A 77 -34.63 5.17 2.76
CA LYS A 77 -35.75 5.34 1.83
C LYS A 77 -36.17 3.98 1.25
N PRO A 78 -37.42 3.87 0.73
CA PRO A 78 -37.84 2.67 0.02
C PRO A 78 -36.87 2.33 -1.13
N GLY A 79 -36.40 1.08 -1.17
CA GLY A 79 -35.49 0.57 -2.20
C GLY A 79 -33.99 0.82 -1.94
N ASP A 80 -33.64 1.43 -0.80
CA ASP A 80 -32.25 1.53 -0.35
C ASP A 80 -31.70 0.16 0.06
N SER A 81 -30.39 0.00 -0.14
CA SER A 81 -29.59 -1.08 0.44
C SER A 81 -28.38 -0.47 1.14
N ILE A 82 -27.75 -1.21 2.05
CA ILE A 82 -26.59 -0.71 2.77
C ILE A 82 -25.44 -0.32 1.84
N GLU A 83 -25.26 -1.06 0.73
CA GLU A 83 -24.26 -0.78 -0.29
C GLU A 83 -24.57 0.50 -1.07
N LYS A 84 -25.85 0.72 -1.43
CA LYS A 84 -26.28 1.93 -2.12
C LYS A 84 -26.10 3.16 -1.23
N ILE A 85 -26.50 3.08 0.03
CA ILE A 85 -26.35 4.16 1.01
C ILE A 85 -24.85 4.46 1.22
N ALA A 86 -24.04 3.44 1.50
CA ALA A 86 -22.61 3.60 1.70
C ALA A 86 -21.95 4.30 0.50
N ARG A 87 -22.25 3.84 -0.72
CA ARG A 87 -21.74 4.44 -1.96
C ARG A 87 -22.19 5.89 -2.13
N HIS A 88 -23.48 6.19 -1.95
CA HIS A 88 -24.03 7.53 -2.12
C HIS A 88 -23.46 8.53 -1.10
N GLN A 89 -23.21 8.07 0.13
CA GLN A 89 -22.72 8.92 1.22
C GLN A 89 -21.19 9.01 1.29
N GLY A 90 -20.47 8.32 0.41
CA GLY A 90 -19.00 8.23 0.47
C GLY A 90 -18.52 7.57 1.76
N ALA A 91 -19.22 6.52 2.18
CA ALA A 91 -18.90 5.66 3.32
C ALA A 91 -18.60 4.23 2.85
N THR A 92 -18.24 3.37 3.79
CA THR A 92 -18.08 1.93 3.56
C THR A 92 -19.08 1.16 4.38
N VAL A 93 -19.49 -0.01 3.87
CA VAL A 93 -20.37 -0.93 4.59
C VAL A 93 -19.74 -1.34 5.93
N GLU A 94 -18.43 -1.59 5.95
CA GLU A 94 -17.68 -1.91 7.17
C GLU A 94 -17.83 -0.84 8.25
N VAL A 95 -17.67 0.44 7.90
CA VAL A 95 -17.83 1.55 8.86
C VAL A 95 -19.28 1.70 9.28
N MET A 96 -20.25 1.52 8.37
CA MET A 96 -21.66 1.60 8.71
C MET A 96 -22.10 0.47 9.66
N LEU A 97 -21.65 -0.77 9.43
CA LEU A 97 -21.89 -1.91 10.33
C LEU A 97 -21.36 -1.62 11.74
N ARG A 98 -20.12 -1.12 11.83
CA ARG A 98 -19.49 -0.77 13.10
C ARG A 98 -20.22 0.35 13.85
N LEU A 99 -20.84 1.30 13.13
CA LEU A 99 -21.55 2.43 13.73
C LEU A 99 -22.99 2.12 14.16
N ASN A 100 -23.56 1.01 13.68
CA ASN A 100 -24.94 0.61 13.97
C ASN A 100 -24.98 -0.80 14.59
N PRO A 101 -24.30 -1.02 15.74
CA PRO A 101 -24.34 -2.32 16.40
C PRO A 101 -25.78 -2.68 16.76
N GLY A 102 -26.21 -3.89 16.40
CA GLY A 102 -27.56 -4.40 16.67
C GLY A 102 -28.62 -4.06 15.61
N ALA A 103 -28.31 -3.23 14.61
CA ALA A 103 -29.20 -3.06 13.45
C ALA A 103 -28.96 -4.18 12.42
N ASP A 104 -30.04 -4.79 11.92
CA ASP A 104 -29.94 -5.70 10.77
C ASP A 104 -29.79 -4.90 9.47
N LEU A 105 -28.54 -4.64 9.07
CA LEU A 105 -28.25 -3.88 7.84
C LEU A 105 -28.48 -4.69 6.55
N SER A 106 -28.80 -5.99 6.65
CA SER A 106 -29.20 -6.80 5.50
C SER A 106 -30.68 -6.61 5.14
N ARG A 107 -31.48 -6.11 6.09
CA ARG A 107 -32.92 -5.87 5.97
C ARG A 107 -33.26 -4.47 6.44
N LEU A 108 -33.07 -3.49 5.56
CA LEU A 108 -33.37 -2.10 5.86
C LEU A 108 -34.88 -1.82 5.74
N HIS A 109 -35.41 -1.06 6.69
CA HIS A 109 -36.80 -0.60 6.66
C HIS A 109 -36.86 0.90 6.35
N ALA A 110 -37.80 1.31 5.50
CA ALA A 110 -38.00 2.73 5.21
C ALA A 110 -38.32 3.50 6.51
N GLY A 111 -37.69 4.67 6.68
CA GLY A 111 -37.79 5.48 7.90
C GLY A 111 -36.77 5.12 8.99
N GLN A 112 -36.04 4.01 8.86
CA GLN A 112 -34.95 3.66 9.77
C GLN A 112 -33.85 4.71 9.72
N VAL A 113 -33.32 5.10 10.87
CA VAL A 113 -32.20 6.05 10.97
C VAL A 113 -30.90 5.27 11.21
N LEU A 114 -29.92 5.48 10.34
CA LEU A 114 -28.60 4.85 10.40
C LEU A 114 -27.52 5.90 10.63
N LYS A 115 -26.55 5.55 11.48
CA LYS A 115 -25.32 6.32 11.67
C LYS A 115 -24.36 6.05 10.51
N CYS A 116 -23.89 7.11 9.90
CA CYS A 116 -22.97 7.09 8.78
C CYS A 116 -21.75 7.96 9.09
N ARG A 117 -20.61 7.59 8.51
CA ARG A 117 -19.39 8.41 8.54
C ARG A 117 -18.63 8.18 7.25
N ARG A 118 -18.13 9.28 6.65
CA ARG A 118 -17.35 9.20 5.42
C ARG A 118 -16.12 8.34 5.60
N ALA A 119 -15.95 7.39 4.69
CA ALA A 119 -14.85 6.44 4.68
C ALA A 119 -14.68 5.91 3.25
N SER A 120 -13.46 5.57 2.91
CA SER A 120 -13.11 5.03 1.60
C SER A 120 -12.27 3.78 1.79
N ILE A 121 -12.48 2.78 0.93
CA ILE A 121 -11.57 1.64 0.85
C ILE A 121 -10.26 2.15 0.23
N LYS A 122 -9.17 2.03 0.98
CA LYS A 122 -7.82 2.40 0.51
C LYS A 122 -6.91 1.20 0.64
N ARG A 123 -5.95 1.08 -0.29
CA ARG A 123 -4.81 0.19 -0.09
C ARG A 123 -3.94 0.76 1.03
N CYS A 124 -3.51 -0.08 1.94
CA CYS A 124 -2.66 0.28 3.07
C CYS A 124 -1.53 -0.75 3.20
N ILE A 125 -0.37 -0.29 3.64
CA ILE A 125 0.70 -1.17 4.09
C ILE A 125 0.30 -1.68 5.47
N THR A 126 0.10 -2.99 5.60
CA THR A 126 -0.30 -3.63 6.86
C THR A 126 0.87 -4.31 7.56
N GLY A 127 2.02 -4.38 6.89
CA GLY A 127 3.23 -4.95 7.45
C GLY A 127 4.34 -5.03 6.42
N TRP A 128 5.47 -5.55 6.87
CA TRP A 128 6.65 -5.78 6.05
C TRP A 128 7.04 -7.25 6.17
N ARG A 129 7.48 -7.82 5.05
CA ARG A 129 8.14 -9.13 5.05
C ARG A 129 9.47 -9.02 5.78
N ALA A 130 9.96 -10.15 6.30
CA ALA A 130 11.28 -10.22 6.92
C ALA A 130 12.37 -9.83 5.91
N MET A 131 13.27 -8.94 6.31
CA MET A 131 14.37 -8.42 5.47
C MET A 131 15.56 -9.38 5.44
N GLU A 132 15.28 -10.65 5.19
CA GLU A 132 16.27 -11.72 5.09
C GLU A 132 16.81 -11.79 3.68
N ALA A 133 18.08 -12.17 3.53
CA ALA A 133 18.77 -12.22 2.24
C ALA A 133 18.04 -13.09 1.22
N GLU A 134 17.49 -14.22 1.67
CA GLU A 134 16.73 -15.18 0.89
C GLU A 134 15.40 -14.59 0.41
N THR A 135 14.67 -13.94 1.33
CA THR A 135 13.39 -13.29 1.01
C THR A 135 13.59 -12.14 0.03
N ILE A 136 14.63 -11.32 0.25
CA ILE A 136 15.00 -10.22 -0.65
C ILE A 136 15.35 -10.77 -2.03
N ALA A 137 16.22 -11.79 -2.11
CA ALA A 137 16.61 -12.38 -3.39
C ALA A 137 15.42 -12.93 -4.19
N GLN A 138 14.53 -13.66 -3.52
CA GLN A 138 13.33 -14.23 -4.13
C GLN A 138 12.38 -13.15 -4.66
N ARG A 139 12.29 -12.00 -3.97
CA ARG A 139 11.32 -10.94 -4.27
C ARG A 139 11.85 -9.87 -5.21
N TYR A 140 13.15 -9.60 -5.16
CA TYR A 140 13.78 -8.60 -6.00
C TYR A 140 13.88 -9.06 -7.45
N GLY A 141 13.96 -10.37 -7.70
CA GLY A 141 13.97 -10.94 -9.05
C GLY A 141 15.35 -10.95 -9.71
N SER A 142 16.42 -11.07 -8.92
CA SER A 142 17.78 -11.13 -9.47
C SER A 142 18.03 -12.45 -10.22
N ASP A 143 18.58 -12.36 -11.43
CA ASP A 143 19.04 -13.52 -12.22
C ASP A 143 20.34 -14.15 -11.67
N ASP A 144 20.96 -13.55 -10.65
CA ASP A 144 22.20 -14.05 -10.04
C ASP A 144 21.90 -15.16 -9.02
N PRO A 145 22.32 -16.42 -9.27
CA PRO A 145 22.06 -17.52 -8.34
C PRO A 145 22.76 -17.36 -6.99
N LEU A 146 23.77 -16.49 -6.90
CA LEU A 146 24.51 -16.20 -5.67
C LEU A 146 24.02 -14.94 -4.95
N TYR A 147 22.92 -14.32 -5.41
CA TYR A 147 22.46 -13.03 -4.89
C TYR A 147 22.16 -13.06 -3.38
N ALA A 148 21.46 -14.09 -2.89
CA ALA A 148 21.20 -14.26 -1.46
C ALA A 148 22.51 -14.41 -0.65
N THR A 149 23.46 -15.20 -1.15
CA THR A 149 24.76 -15.39 -0.49
C THR A 149 25.54 -14.07 -0.39
N LYS A 150 25.53 -13.26 -1.45
CA LYS A 150 26.19 -11.94 -1.47
C LYS A 150 25.54 -10.99 -0.47
N LEU A 151 24.20 -10.98 -0.40
CA LEU A 151 23.47 -10.15 0.57
C LEU A 151 23.79 -10.54 2.02
N ARG A 152 23.83 -11.84 2.32
CA ARG A 152 24.17 -12.33 3.66
C ARG A 152 25.57 -11.88 4.08
N TYR A 153 26.55 -12.05 3.19
CA TYR A 153 27.90 -11.56 3.41
C TYR A 153 27.92 -10.05 3.69
N ALA A 154 27.20 -9.26 2.87
CA ALA A 154 27.13 -7.81 3.06
C ALA A 154 26.51 -7.43 4.42
N PHE A 155 25.43 -8.10 4.83
CA PHE A 155 24.81 -7.88 6.14
C PHE A 155 25.77 -8.16 7.30
N GLU A 156 26.46 -9.30 7.27
CA GLU A 156 27.46 -9.64 8.30
C GLU A 156 28.59 -8.61 8.41
N VAL A 157 29.09 -8.12 7.27
CA VAL A 157 30.15 -7.10 7.24
C VAL A 157 29.66 -5.79 7.84
N ILE A 158 28.43 -5.38 7.52
CA ILE A 158 27.83 -4.14 8.06
C ILE A 158 27.62 -4.25 9.57
N GLU A 159 27.13 -5.38 10.06
CA GLU A 159 26.92 -5.59 11.50
C GLU A 159 28.23 -5.56 12.28
N LYS A 160 29.26 -6.25 11.77
CA LYS A 160 30.61 -6.20 12.36
C LYS A 160 31.19 -4.79 12.35
N GLY A 161 30.99 -4.04 11.27
CA GLY A 161 31.42 -2.65 11.18
C GLY A 161 30.73 -1.72 12.18
N LYS A 162 29.43 -1.92 12.43
CA LYS A 162 28.68 -1.17 13.45
C LYS A 162 29.10 -1.49 14.87
N ALA A 163 29.43 -2.75 15.16
CA ALA A 163 29.89 -3.16 16.48
C ALA A 163 31.30 -2.63 16.83
N ALA A 164 32.06 -2.22 15.81
CA ALA A 164 33.42 -1.69 15.95
C ALA A 164 33.49 -0.15 15.99
N ALA A 165 32.36 0.55 15.85
CA ALA A 165 32.24 2.02 15.82
C ALA A 165 31.57 2.54 17.10
#